data_AF-A0A3B3YS79-F1
#
_entry.id   AF-A0A3B3YS79-F1
#
_cell.length_a   1.000
_cell.length_b   1.000
_cell.length_c   1.000
_cell.angle_alpha   90.00
_cell.angle_beta   90.00
_cell.angle_gamma   90.00
#
_symmetry.space_group_name_H-M   'P 1'
#
loop_
_entity.id
_entity.type
_entity.pdbx_description
1 polymer ?
#
loop_
_entity_poly.entity_id
_entity_poly.type
_entity_poly.pdbx_seq_one_letter_code
_entity_poly.pdbx_strand_id
1 'polypeptide(L)'
;RRWRGAGWLCGFCLDLGSAAQPFSPFWFTVEPQDTLAIRGNSALLNCSAHSDEASPARIEWKKDGTFMSLVSDERRRVLPDGSLFFASVVHSKHNKPDEGTYQCVANIENVGSISSRTARLAVAGKGLSLFFLRLALCINVINLCF
;
A
#
# COMPACT_ATOMS: atom_id res chain seq x y z
N ARG A 1 60.71 25.87 43.32
CA ARG A 1 59.80 26.88 43.92
C ARG A 1 58.36 26.51 43.53
N ARG A 2 57.63 25.99 44.52
CA ARG A 2 56.16 25.96 44.69
C ARG A 2 55.28 26.16 43.43
N TRP A 3 54.83 25.06 42.82
CA TRP A 3 53.52 25.05 42.16
C TRP A 3 52.49 24.64 43.21
N ARG A 4 51.70 25.61 43.68
CA ARG A 4 50.49 25.38 44.49
C ARG A 4 49.30 25.36 43.52
N GLY A 5 48.41 24.40 43.75
CA GLY A 5 47.35 24.03 42.83
C GLY A 5 46.22 25.05 42.63
N ALA A 6 45.47 24.77 41.58
CA ALA A 6 44.05 25.00 41.38
C ALA A 6 43.68 23.91 40.36
N GLY A 7 42.79 22.98 40.67
CA GLY A 7 41.39 23.29 40.89
C GLY A 7 40.67 22.78 39.66
N TRP A 8 40.04 21.62 39.83
CA TRP A 8 39.35 20.82 38.84
C TRP A 8 38.33 21.67 38.06
N LEU A 9 38.53 21.81 36.75
CA LEU A 9 37.46 22.15 35.82
C LEU A 9 37.61 21.24 34.60
N CYS A 10 37.36 19.94 34.81
CA CYS A 10 36.72 19.13 33.77
C CYS A 10 35.28 19.64 33.67
N GLY A 11 35.13 20.86 33.13
CA GLY A 11 33.85 21.46 32.83
C GLY A 11 33.23 20.62 31.74
N PHE A 12 32.36 19.72 32.16
CA PHE A 12 31.29 19.07 31.41
C PHE A 12 31.43 19.26 29.89
N CYS A 13 31.93 18.23 29.20
CA CYS A 13 31.31 17.92 27.91
C CYS A 13 29.83 17.72 28.25
N LEU A 14 29.02 18.77 28.08
CA LEU A 14 27.59 18.61 27.93
C LEU A 14 27.47 17.75 26.69
N ASP A 15 27.37 16.44 26.91
CA ASP A 15 26.78 15.54 25.94
C ASP A 15 25.48 16.22 25.55
N LEU A 16 25.50 16.85 24.37
CA LEU A 16 24.31 17.31 23.70
C LEU A 16 23.58 16.01 23.41
N GLY A 17 22.81 15.57 24.41
CA GLY A 17 22.07 14.34 24.39
C GLY A 17 21.28 14.38 23.10
N SER A 18 21.74 13.61 22.14
CA SER A 18 20.98 13.35 20.93
C SER A 18 19.73 12.69 21.48
N ALA A 19 18.65 13.47 21.61
CA ALA A 19 17.33 12.95 21.83
C ALA A 19 17.02 12.17 20.56
N ALA A 20 17.55 10.95 20.48
CA ALA A 20 17.17 9.97 19.51
C ALA A 20 15.67 9.80 19.75
N GLN A 21 14.88 10.42 18.87
CA GLN A 21 13.45 10.22 18.87
C GLN A 21 13.24 8.70 18.82
N PRO A 22 12.40 8.13 19.71
CA PRO A 22 12.11 6.71 19.62
C PRO A 22 11.60 6.42 18.20
N PHE A 23 12.20 5.44 17.52
CA PHE A 23 11.71 4.97 16.24
C PHE A 23 10.32 4.37 16.46
N SER A 24 9.29 5.07 16.03
CA SER A 24 7.93 4.55 16.02
C SER A 24 7.85 3.45 14.98
N PRO A 25 7.52 2.20 15.34
CA PRO A 25 7.43 1.12 14.38
C PRO A 25 6.15 1.27 13.54
N PHE A 26 6.29 1.14 12.23
CA PHE A 26 5.18 1.10 11.28
C PHE A 26 5.50 0.17 10.12
N TRP A 27 4.51 -0.64 9.72
CA TRP A 27 4.69 -1.69 8.71
C TRP A 27 3.38 -2.01 8.01
N PHE A 28 3.47 -2.66 6.84
CA PHE A 28 2.29 -3.18 6.16
C PHE A 28 1.84 -4.49 6.79
N THR A 29 0.57 -4.58 7.18
CA THR A 29 -0.06 -5.83 7.63
C THR A 29 -0.63 -6.60 6.45
N VAL A 30 -1.09 -5.90 5.42
CA VAL A 30 -1.52 -6.49 4.15
C VAL A 30 -0.93 -5.67 3.01
N GLU A 31 -0.33 -6.37 2.07
CA GLU A 31 0.25 -5.78 0.87
C GLU A 31 -0.48 -6.25 -0.39
N PRO A 32 -0.58 -5.41 -1.42
CA PRO A 32 -1.35 -5.75 -2.61
C PRO A 32 -0.70 -6.90 -3.39
N GLN A 33 -1.56 -7.68 -4.04
CA GLN A 33 -1.17 -8.80 -4.89
C GLN A 33 -1.64 -8.59 -6.32
N ASP A 34 -0.92 -9.20 -7.25
CA ASP A 34 -1.30 -9.23 -8.66
C ASP A 34 -2.71 -9.77 -8.81
N THR A 35 -3.57 -9.00 -9.49
CA THR A 35 -5.00 -9.27 -9.57
C THR A 35 -5.45 -9.28 -11.02
N LEU A 36 -6.21 -10.30 -11.39
CA LEU A 36 -6.89 -10.38 -12.69
C LEU A 36 -8.35 -9.97 -12.53
N ALA A 37 -8.67 -8.74 -12.91
CA ALA A 37 -10.04 -8.23 -12.90
C ALA A 37 -10.79 -8.60 -14.17
N ILE A 38 -12.12 -8.65 -14.09
CA ILE A 38 -12.99 -8.85 -15.26
C ILE A 38 -13.55 -7.51 -15.69
N ARG A 39 -13.49 -7.21 -16.99
CA ARG A 39 -14.07 -5.99 -17.55
C ARG A 39 -15.55 -5.83 -17.12
N GLY A 40 -15.85 -4.70 -16.50
CA GLY A 40 -17.18 -4.32 -16.04
C GLY A 40 -17.51 -4.79 -14.62
N ASN A 41 -16.74 -5.73 -14.05
CA ASN A 41 -16.92 -6.19 -12.67
C ASN A 41 -16.14 -5.30 -11.70
N SER A 42 -16.46 -5.44 -10.41
CA SER A 42 -15.67 -4.85 -9.35
C SER A 42 -14.33 -5.57 -9.17
N ALA A 43 -13.36 -4.85 -8.62
CA ALA A 43 -12.07 -5.39 -8.22
C ALA A 43 -11.60 -4.73 -6.93
N LEU A 44 -10.71 -5.40 -6.20
CA LEU A 44 -10.19 -4.94 -4.92
C LEU A 44 -8.69 -5.22 -4.87
N LEU A 45 -7.91 -4.21 -4.51
CA LEU A 45 -6.50 -4.35 -4.16
C LEU A 45 -6.36 -4.10 -2.66
N ASN A 46 -6.05 -5.16 -1.93
CA ASN A 46 -5.95 -5.08 -0.48
C ASN A 46 -4.69 -4.34 -0.06
N CYS A 47 -4.82 -3.41 0.88
CA CYS A 47 -3.69 -2.80 1.55
C CYS A 47 -4.11 -2.37 2.94
N SER A 48 -3.29 -2.69 3.93
CA SER A 48 -3.45 -2.18 5.30
C SER A 48 -2.09 -1.99 5.94
N ALA A 49 -1.94 -0.92 6.72
CA ALA A 49 -0.73 -0.62 7.47
C ALA A 49 -1.06 -0.49 8.96
N HIS A 50 -0.10 -0.85 9.79
CA HIS A 50 -0.15 -0.65 11.23
C HIS A 50 0.87 0.41 11.64
N SER A 51 0.48 1.24 12.60
CA SER A 51 1.33 2.26 13.21
C SER A 51 1.05 2.28 14.71
N ASP A 52 2.11 2.23 15.51
CA ASP A 52 2.02 2.37 16.97
C ASP A 52 1.81 3.84 17.41
N GLU A 53 1.83 4.76 16.43
CA GLU A 53 1.57 6.19 16.63
C GLU A 53 0.11 6.50 16.98
N ALA A 54 -0.09 7.60 17.71
CA ALA A 54 -1.42 8.12 18.00
C ALA A 54 -2.16 8.58 16.74
N SER A 55 -1.42 8.94 15.68
CA SER A 55 -1.97 9.28 14.37
C SER A 55 -2.10 8.03 13.49
N PRO A 56 -3.28 7.77 12.90
CA PRO A 56 -3.44 6.64 12.00
C PRO A 56 -2.69 6.88 10.68
N ALA A 57 -2.09 5.81 10.14
CA ALA A 57 -1.47 5.86 8.83
C ALA A 57 -2.51 6.19 7.73
N ARG A 58 -2.26 7.28 7.00
CA ARG A 58 -3.05 7.65 5.83
C ARG A 58 -2.59 6.83 4.63
N ILE A 59 -3.49 6.05 4.06
CA ILE A 59 -3.20 5.24 2.88
C ILE A 59 -3.48 6.02 1.60
N GLU A 60 -2.48 6.05 0.73
CA GLU A 60 -2.51 6.64 -0.60
C GLU A 60 -2.09 5.60 -1.64
N TRP A 61 -2.51 5.79 -2.89
CA TRP A 61 -2.22 4.85 -3.97
C TRP A 61 -1.50 5.52 -5.12
N LYS A 62 -0.49 4.83 -5.64
CA LYS A 62 0.19 5.15 -6.89
C LYS A 62 -0.24 4.18 -7.97
N LYS A 63 -0.46 4.72 -9.17
CA LYS A 63 -0.61 3.97 -10.41
C LYS A 63 0.52 4.34 -11.36
N ASP A 64 1.25 3.34 -11.83
CA ASP A 64 2.36 3.48 -12.77
C ASP A 64 3.39 4.53 -12.29
N GLY A 65 3.64 4.55 -10.97
CA GLY A 65 4.55 5.48 -10.30
C GLY A 65 3.97 6.85 -9.93
N THR A 66 2.77 7.19 -10.38
CA THR A 66 2.13 8.49 -10.14
C THR A 66 1.03 8.38 -9.08
N PHE A 67 0.96 9.32 -8.14
CA PHE A 67 -0.14 9.35 -7.17
C PHE A 67 -1.49 9.53 -7.85
N MET A 68 -2.45 8.71 -7.44
CA MET A 68 -3.80 8.73 -7.98
C MET A 68 -4.59 9.86 -7.34
N SER A 69 -5.22 10.70 -8.16
CA SER A 69 -6.28 11.61 -7.70
C SER A 69 -7.63 10.90 -7.81
N LEU A 70 -8.26 10.65 -6.66
CA LEU A 70 -9.58 10.01 -6.58
C LEU A 70 -10.73 11.02 -6.50
N VAL A 71 -10.41 12.32 -6.53
CA VAL A 71 -11.39 13.41 -6.35
C VAL A 71 -12.44 13.43 -7.46
N SER A 72 -12.06 13.05 -8.68
CA SER A 72 -12.94 13.05 -9.85
C SER A 72 -13.36 11.64 -10.33
N ASP A 73 -12.93 10.58 -9.63
CA ASP A 73 -13.11 9.20 -10.07
C ASP A 73 -14.06 8.44 -9.14
N GLU A 74 -15.37 8.62 -9.32
CA GLU A 74 -16.40 7.95 -8.49
C GLU A 74 -16.35 6.42 -8.57
N ARG A 75 -15.71 5.85 -9.60
CA ARG A 75 -15.57 4.40 -9.75
C ARG A 75 -14.50 3.82 -8.86
N ARG A 76 -13.56 4.64 -8.36
CA ARG A 76 -12.41 4.19 -7.58
C ARG A 76 -12.41 4.88 -6.23
N ARG A 77 -12.29 4.11 -5.15
CA ARG A 77 -12.26 4.66 -3.80
C ARG A 77 -11.32 3.86 -2.92
N VAL A 78 -10.64 4.55 -2.02
CA VAL A 78 -9.92 3.91 -0.92
C VAL A 78 -10.94 3.59 0.17
N LEU A 79 -10.98 2.34 0.58
CA LEU A 79 -11.80 1.87 1.68
C LEU A 79 -11.16 2.26 3.02
N PRO A 80 -11.92 2.24 4.15
CA PRO A 80 -11.39 2.63 5.46
C PRO A 80 -10.20 1.80 5.95
N ASP A 81 -10.05 0.57 5.44
CA ASP A 81 -8.92 -0.32 5.74
C ASP A 81 -7.64 0.03 4.96
N GLY A 82 -7.74 0.89 3.93
CA GLY A 82 -6.66 1.24 3.01
C GLY A 82 -6.76 0.58 1.64
N SER A 83 -7.68 -0.39 1.47
CA SER A 83 -7.80 -1.15 0.24
C SER A 83 -8.38 -0.29 -0.90
N LEU A 84 -7.84 -0.44 -2.11
CA LEU A 84 -8.35 0.27 -3.29
C LEU A 84 -9.46 -0.54 -3.95
N PHE A 85 -10.67 -0.01 -3.91
CA PHE A 85 -11.86 -0.62 -4.50
C PHE A 85 -12.20 0.03 -5.85
N PHE A 86 -12.45 -0.83 -6.83
CA PHE A 86 -12.96 -0.47 -8.15
C PHE A 86 -14.40 -0.95 -8.25
N ALA A 87 -15.35 -0.03 -8.43
CA ALA A 87 -16.76 -0.37 -8.63
C ALA A 87 -17.00 -1.08 -9.97
N SER A 88 -16.33 -0.61 -11.03
CA SER A 88 -16.38 -1.26 -12.35
C SER A 88 -15.08 -1.03 -13.10
N VAL A 89 -14.42 -2.12 -13.50
CA VAL A 89 -13.15 -2.09 -14.23
C VAL A 89 -13.37 -1.82 -15.73
N VAL A 90 -12.80 -0.73 -16.22
CA VAL A 90 -12.85 -0.26 -17.60
C VAL A 90 -11.62 -0.74 -18.35
N HIS A 91 -11.89 -1.49 -19.40
CA HIS A 91 -10.89 -1.93 -20.36
C HIS A 91 -11.50 -2.00 -21.76
N SER A 92 -10.90 -1.30 -22.70
CA SER A 92 -11.28 -1.31 -24.11
C SER A 92 -10.03 -1.44 -24.98
N LYS A 93 -10.21 -1.73 -26.27
CA LYS A 93 -9.10 -1.91 -27.21
C LYS A 93 -8.20 -0.66 -27.30
N HIS A 94 -8.79 0.52 -27.17
CA HIS A 94 -8.10 1.80 -27.34
C HIS A 94 -7.84 2.54 -26.02
N ASN A 95 -8.50 2.15 -24.94
CA ASN A 95 -8.38 2.80 -23.64
C ASN A 95 -8.44 1.79 -22.50
N LYS A 96 -7.38 1.77 -21.68
CA LYS A 96 -7.21 0.85 -20.55
C LYS A 96 -6.83 1.64 -19.29
N PRO A 97 -7.73 2.50 -18.78
CA PRO A 97 -7.38 3.42 -17.72
C PRO A 97 -7.10 2.73 -16.38
N ASP A 98 -7.71 1.56 -16.15
CA ASP A 98 -7.60 0.79 -14.90
C ASP A 98 -6.49 -0.27 -14.95
N GLU A 99 -6.04 -0.69 -16.14
CA GLU A 99 -4.93 -1.63 -16.26
C GLU A 99 -3.62 -0.91 -15.91
N GLY A 100 -2.76 -1.56 -15.13
CA GLY A 100 -1.48 -0.98 -14.76
C GLY A 100 -0.90 -1.56 -13.49
N THR A 101 0.06 -0.83 -12.96
CA THR A 101 0.89 -1.22 -11.84
C THR A 101 0.58 -0.35 -10.64
N TYR A 102 0.14 -0.96 -9.54
CA TYR A 102 -0.35 -0.29 -8.37
C TYR A 102 0.60 -0.46 -7.19
N GLN A 103 0.76 0.59 -6.40
CA GLN A 103 1.57 0.59 -5.19
C GLN A 103 0.87 1.37 -4.09
N CYS A 104 0.78 0.78 -2.91
CA CYS A 104 0.21 1.39 -1.73
C CYS A 104 1.29 2.20 -1.00
N VAL A 105 0.94 3.38 -0.50
CA VAL A 105 1.83 4.27 0.24
C VAL A 105 1.15 4.62 1.55
N ALA A 106 1.75 4.24 2.67
CA ALA A 106 1.28 4.60 4.00
C ALA A 106 2.06 5.82 4.48
N ASN A 107 1.35 6.92 4.73
CA ASN A 107 1.90 8.19 5.18
C ASN A 107 1.47 8.44 6.64
N ILE A 108 2.45 8.67 7.51
CA ILE A 108 2.23 8.96 8.93
C ILE A 108 2.76 10.36 9.19
N GLU A 109 1.87 11.21 9.71
CA GLU A 109 2.20 12.60 10.03
C GLU A 109 3.34 12.65 11.05
N ASN A 110 4.34 13.50 10.79
CA ASN A 110 5.55 13.68 11.62
C ASN A 110 6.54 12.49 11.69
N VAL A 111 6.28 11.38 11.00
CA VAL A 111 7.21 10.24 10.91
C VAL A 111 7.76 10.08 9.49
N GLY A 112 6.88 10.04 8.50
CA GLY A 112 7.27 9.85 7.10
C GLY A 112 6.32 8.91 6.35
N SER A 113 6.81 8.33 5.25
CA SER A 113 6.02 7.43 4.41
C SER A 113 6.78 6.16 4.04
N ILE A 114 6.05 5.04 3.98
CA ILE A 114 6.54 3.75 3.47
C ILE A 114 5.72 3.35 2.23
N SER A 115 6.36 2.64 1.30
CA SER A 115 5.72 2.12 0.10
C SER A 115 5.69 0.60 0.15
N SER A 116 4.55 0.01 -0.19
CA SER A 116 4.40 -1.44 -0.28
C SER A 116 5.13 -2.00 -1.50
N ARG A 117 5.10 -3.32 -1.64
CA ARG A 117 5.33 -3.99 -2.92
C ARG A 117 4.39 -3.46 -3.99
N THR A 118 4.83 -3.70 -5.21
CA THR A 118 4.08 -3.39 -6.41
C THR A 118 3.18 -4.58 -6.80
N ALA A 119 1.96 -4.28 -7.24
CA ALA A 119 0.98 -5.26 -7.70
C ALA A 119 0.41 -4.87 -9.06
N ARG A 120 0.30 -5.84 -9.98
CA ARG A 120 -0.25 -5.61 -11.32
C ARG A 120 -1.74 -5.91 -11.36
N LEU A 121 -2.54 -4.94 -11.82
CA LEU A 121 -3.94 -5.14 -12.15
C LEU A 121 -4.08 -5.38 -13.65
N ALA A 122 -4.33 -6.64 -14.02
CA ALA A 122 -4.63 -7.04 -15.39
C ALA A 122 -6.13 -7.17 -15.60
N VAL A 123 -6.64 -6.93 -16.82
CA VAL A 123 -8.08 -7.03 -17.10
C VAL A 123 -8.37 -8.09 -18.16
N ALA A 124 -9.18 -9.08 -17.79
CA ALA A 124 -9.74 -10.06 -18.70
C ALA A 124 -11.03 -9.53 -19.36
N GLY A 125 -11.15 -9.77 -20.67
CA GLY A 125 -12.42 -9.57 -21.37
C GLY A 125 -13.48 -10.58 -20.92
N LYS A 126 -14.76 -10.18 -20.94
CA LYS A 126 -15.89 -11.06 -20.57
C LYS A 126 -15.90 -12.39 -21.33
N GLY A 127 -15.42 -12.42 -22.58
CA GLY A 127 -15.31 -13.64 -23.39
C GLY A 127 -14.30 -14.67 -22.83
N LEU A 128 -13.12 -14.22 -22.40
CA LEU A 128 -12.13 -15.11 -21.76
C LEU A 128 -12.59 -15.53 -20.36
N SER A 129 -13.20 -14.61 -19.59
CA SER A 129 -13.68 -14.91 -18.24
C SER A 129 -14.76 -15.99 -18.23
N LEU A 130 -15.72 -15.97 -19.16
CA LEU A 130 -16.72 -17.04 -19.29
C LEU A 130 -16.09 -18.40 -19.61
N PHE A 131 -15.00 -18.42 -20.37
CA PHE A 131 -14.28 -19.66 -20.66
C PHE A 131 -13.55 -20.19 -19.42
N PHE A 132 -12.87 -19.31 -18.65
CA PHE A 132 -12.24 -19.67 -17.38
C PHE A 132 -13.25 -20.08 -16.29
N LEU A 133 -14.39 -19.40 -16.18
CA LEU A 133 -15.47 -19.79 -15.25
C LEU A 133 -16.09 -21.13 -15.67
N ARG A 134 -16.32 -21.36 -16.97
CA ARG A 134 -16.79 -22.66 -17.46
C ARG A 134 -15.77 -23.76 -17.18
N LEU A 135 -14.48 -23.52 -17.39
CA LEU A 135 -13.44 -24.49 -17.04
C LEU A 135 -13.35 -24.71 -15.53
N ALA A 136 -13.37 -23.66 -14.71
CA ALA A 136 -13.30 -23.78 -13.25
C ALA A 136 -14.53 -24.49 -12.66
N LEU A 137 -15.73 -24.23 -13.21
CA LEU A 137 -16.93 -25.01 -12.92
C LEU A 137 -16.77 -26.46 -13.38
N CYS A 138 -16.24 -26.74 -14.57
CA CYS A 138 -15.97 -28.11 -15.01
C CYS A 138 -14.96 -28.82 -14.10
N ILE A 139 -13.88 -28.15 -13.66
CA ILE A 139 -12.88 -28.71 -12.75
C ILE A 139 -13.50 -29.00 -11.38
N ASN A 140 -14.33 -28.09 -10.85
CA ASN A 140 -15.06 -28.34 -9.61
C ASN A 140 -16.12 -29.44 -9.75
N VAL A 141 -16.82 -29.54 -10.88
CA VAL A 141 -17.78 -30.63 -11.15
C VAL A 141 -17.07 -31.98 -11.24
N ILE A 142 -15.86 -32.05 -11.80
CA ILE A 142 -15.04 -33.28 -11.78
C ILE A 142 -14.65 -33.65 -10.34
N ASN A 143 -14.27 -32.69 -9.51
CA ASN A 143 -13.94 -32.93 -8.09
C ASN A 143 -15.17 -33.23 -7.20
N LEU A 144 -16.39 -32.95 -7.66
CA LEU A 144 -17.65 -33.26 -6.98
C LEU A 144 -18.26 -34.60 -7.42
N CYS A 145 -17.67 -35.28 -8.40
CA CYS A 145 -18.08 -36.59 -8.90
C CYS A 145 -17.22 -37.75 -8.36
N PHE A 146 -16.38 -37.52 -7.34
CA PHE A 146 -15.60 -38.55 -6.65
C PHE A 146 -15.94 -38.59 -5.15
#